data_AF-A0AAW9BME0-F1
#
_entry.id   AF-A0AAW9BME0-F1
#
_cell.length_a   1.000
_cell.length_b   1.000
_cell.length_c   1.000
_cell.angle_alpha   90.00
_cell.angle_beta   90.00
_cell.angle_gamma   90.00
#
_symmetry.space_group_name_H-M   'P 1'
#
loop_
_entity.id
_entity.type
_entity.pdbx_description
1 polymer ?
#
loop_
_entity_poly.entity_id
_entity_poly.type
_entity_poly.pdbx_seq_one_letter_code
_entity_poly.pdbx_strand_id
1 'polypeptide(L)'
;MNKKLWIIGAVCVGLFGIYFISNKHNLASVKDSSDNADKSTQQAHRQYERTSLVEVKQALTGSALDRTPKKTGDDAFNSALLGQPGPVTNPFHTTEDNTFYESALGDKNSRPQEDPSENNKPIINLTVEQQLQTIIYAWELKQNSPVSYSLNLNQLFEDPDGDLLTTQIWLENANGLRVLNQGQMMVQGAPEEIKTTTYLAVAARDDYHGNSDHAWVTTRFELPVITPDQNDTEHPLVGDVVYRLETTQNLAGIAYAYEVVYCEAFQFEGGEVSYAASHNKRQCPEKGDLKKVGKYKISDDSLIVYVQGVRQIWTIKKEYPSQVHEDTRNYFTTVFDGKQFESYTMQKNKQSMEKRINVHTGEYEYQGTSFDYLFPISGGGYINGTASNYIFDKSVQGNEPVHKLDSDLNMKSNQYDLFCHDYLFYWYSSIVAGRGEFADIISSSMDFDGVTPIHCAEWPDDYWQRTFMFYNLEYTDYDIFIPGEVYSYVLKPHPQFADRVEEFKINMIYHAPALTKTQ
;
A
#
# COMPACT_ATOMS: atom_id res chain seq x y z
N MET A 1 -37.37 51.58 29.11
CA MET A 1 -38.70 51.29 29.69
C MET A 1 -38.74 49.81 30.08
N ASN A 2 -39.02 49.56 31.35
CA ASN A 2 -38.94 48.27 32.04
C ASN A 2 -40.07 47.31 31.63
N LYS A 3 -39.79 46.00 31.66
CA LYS A 3 -40.40 45.09 32.65
C LYS A 3 -39.67 43.73 32.70
N LYS A 4 -39.06 43.48 33.87
CA LYS A 4 -38.70 42.16 34.41
C LYS A 4 -39.98 41.43 34.87
N LEU A 5 -39.95 40.12 34.87
CA LEU A 5 -40.67 39.29 35.85
C LEU A 5 -39.86 38.02 36.14
N TRP A 6 -39.41 37.94 37.39
CA TRP A 6 -38.95 36.75 38.11
C TRP A 6 -40.13 36.21 38.90
N ILE A 7 -40.31 34.88 39.01
CA ILE A 7 -40.78 34.20 40.24
C ILE A 7 -40.09 32.83 40.37
N ILE A 8 -39.60 32.58 41.58
CA ILE A 8 -38.96 31.40 42.18
C ILE A 8 -40.01 30.52 42.90
N GLY A 9 -39.74 29.22 43.07
CA GLY A 9 -40.22 28.42 44.22
C GLY A 9 -40.36 26.92 43.93
N ALA A 10 -39.40 26.07 44.33
CA ALA A 10 -39.35 25.24 45.57
C ALA A 10 -39.93 23.81 45.36
N VAL A 11 -39.12 22.75 45.23
CA VAL A 11 -38.54 21.83 46.26
C VAL A 11 -39.57 21.03 47.07
N CYS A 12 -39.63 19.69 46.86
CA CYS A 12 -39.58 18.59 47.87
C CYS A 12 -39.95 17.22 47.23
N VAL A 13 -39.03 16.23 47.19
CA VAL A 13 -38.90 15.02 48.05
C VAL A 13 -39.92 13.90 47.80
N GLY A 14 -39.44 12.67 47.50
CA GLY A 14 -40.20 11.43 47.69
C GLY A 14 -39.63 10.18 47.01
N LEU A 15 -38.88 9.36 47.77
CA LEU A 15 -38.46 7.97 47.47
C LEU A 15 -39.59 6.95 47.79
N PHE A 16 -39.37 5.68 47.41
CA PHE A 16 -40.17 4.43 47.53
C PHE A 16 -41.02 4.09 46.28
N GLY A 17 -41.06 2.88 45.72
CA GLY A 17 -40.47 1.58 46.06
C GLY A 17 -41.33 0.45 45.45
N ILE A 18 -40.68 -0.44 44.68
CA ILE A 18 -40.86 -1.92 44.58
C ILE A 18 -42.21 -2.54 44.09
N TYR A 19 -42.10 -3.28 42.98
CA TYR A 19 -42.72 -4.57 42.53
C TYR A 19 -44.23 -4.87 42.71
N PHE A 20 -44.86 -5.43 41.66
CA PHE A 20 -45.09 -6.89 41.44
C PHE A 20 -45.91 -7.14 40.13
N ILE A 21 -45.38 -8.03 39.25
CA ILE A 21 -45.99 -9.28 38.67
C ILE A 21 -47.41 -9.18 38.02
N SER A 22 -47.82 -9.83 36.92
CA SER A 22 -47.41 -10.94 36.03
C SER A 22 -48.29 -10.87 34.77
N ASN A 23 -47.88 -11.45 33.63
CA ASN A 23 -48.53 -12.69 33.17
C ASN A 23 -47.74 -13.42 32.07
N LYS A 24 -47.47 -14.69 32.36
CA LYS A 24 -46.98 -15.76 31.47
C LYS A 24 -48.18 -16.58 30.96
N HIS A 25 -48.07 -17.05 29.72
CA HIS A 25 -48.48 -18.38 29.23
C HIS A 25 -47.61 -18.62 27.96
N ASN A 26 -46.60 -19.51 27.85
CA ASN A 26 -46.53 -20.99 27.94
C ASN A 26 -47.63 -21.66 27.09
N LEU A 27 -47.37 -22.48 26.05
CA LEU A 27 -46.56 -23.72 25.87
C LEU A 27 -46.59 -24.07 24.35
N ALA A 28 -45.81 -24.94 23.68
CA ALA A 28 -44.96 -26.10 23.97
C ALA A 28 -44.07 -26.32 22.71
N SER A 29 -42.75 -26.59 22.80
CA SER A 29 -42.09 -27.91 22.99
C SER A 29 -42.39 -28.98 21.92
N VAL A 30 -41.38 -29.25 21.07
CA VAL A 30 -41.00 -30.61 20.63
C VAL A 30 -39.46 -30.69 20.64
N LYS A 31 -38.92 -31.53 21.55
CA LYS A 31 -37.63 -32.25 21.50
C LYS A 31 -37.77 -33.43 20.51
N ASP A 32 -36.77 -34.02 19.86
CA ASP A 32 -35.33 -34.18 20.05
C ASP A 32 -34.78 -34.71 18.70
N SER A 33 -33.49 -34.51 18.42
CA SER A 33 -32.53 -35.57 18.04
C SER A 33 -31.30 -35.00 17.30
N SER A 34 -30.12 -35.15 17.93
CA SER A 34 -28.79 -35.54 17.38
C SER A 34 -28.30 -34.92 16.06
N ASP A 35 -27.05 -34.55 15.83
CA ASP A 35 -25.77 -34.60 16.53
C ASP A 35 -24.78 -33.91 15.56
N ASN A 36 -23.66 -33.43 16.08
CA ASN A 36 -22.43 -33.04 15.35
C ASN A 36 -22.46 -31.77 14.48
N ALA A 37 -21.91 -30.68 15.03
CA ALA A 37 -20.72 -30.02 14.50
C ALA A 37 -20.39 -28.80 15.37
N ASP A 38 -19.61 -29.04 16.42
CA ASP A 38 -18.87 -27.99 17.11
C ASP A 38 -17.53 -27.77 16.37
N LYS A 39 -17.08 -26.51 16.30
CA LYS A 39 -15.83 -26.01 15.68
C LYS A 39 -15.82 -25.77 14.16
N SER A 40 -16.39 -24.65 13.71
CA SER A 40 -15.92 -23.95 12.51
C SER A 40 -16.38 -22.49 12.52
N THR A 41 -15.72 -21.62 13.29
CA THR A 41 -15.81 -20.15 13.12
C THR A 41 -14.70 -19.41 13.89
N GLN A 42 -13.45 -19.89 13.77
CA GLN A 42 -12.28 -19.17 14.32
C GLN A 42 -11.09 -19.05 13.36
N GLN A 43 -11.28 -19.21 12.05
CA GLN A 43 -10.20 -19.01 11.07
C GLN A 43 -10.69 -18.23 9.85
N ALA A 44 -10.70 -16.91 9.96
CA ALA A 44 -10.61 -16.01 8.80
C ALA A 44 -10.25 -14.55 9.23
N HIS A 45 -9.24 -14.38 10.07
CA HIS A 45 -8.48 -13.12 10.13
C HIS A 45 -7.00 -13.49 10.25
N ARG A 46 -6.43 -14.03 9.17
CA ARG A 46 -4.97 -13.98 9.01
C ARG A 46 -4.61 -12.53 8.74
N GLN A 47 -4.15 -11.86 9.78
CA GLN A 47 -3.35 -10.64 9.68
C GLN A 47 -2.27 -10.86 8.61
N TYR A 48 -2.35 -10.10 7.53
CA TYR A 48 -1.17 -9.78 6.74
C TYR A 48 -0.28 -8.92 7.64
N GLU A 49 0.72 -9.54 8.26
CA GLU A 49 1.72 -8.85 9.09
C GLU A 49 2.49 -7.83 8.23
N ARG A 50 2.16 -6.54 8.40
CA ARG A 50 2.92 -5.37 7.97
C ARG A 50 4.19 -5.23 8.84
N THR A 51 5.22 -6.05 8.66
CA THR A 51 6.39 -6.13 9.58
C THR A 51 7.68 -5.53 9.00
N SER A 52 7.62 -4.38 8.34
CA SER A 52 8.82 -3.69 7.83
C SER A 52 8.74 -2.19 8.07
N LEU A 53 7.77 -1.54 7.44
CA LEU A 53 7.54 -0.11 7.60
C LEU A 53 7.07 0.26 9.02
N VAL A 54 6.43 -0.66 9.75
CA VAL A 54 6.13 -0.45 11.18
C VAL A 54 7.42 -0.29 11.98
N GLU A 55 8.45 -1.10 11.73
CA GLU A 55 9.73 -1.00 12.44
C GLU A 55 10.44 0.32 12.10
N VAL A 56 10.34 0.79 10.85
CA VAL A 56 10.92 2.08 10.44
C VAL A 56 10.14 3.26 11.01
N LYS A 57 8.81 3.22 10.94
CA LYS A 57 7.92 4.21 11.56
C LYS A 57 8.18 4.26 13.06
N GLN A 58 8.35 3.12 13.73
CA GLN A 58 8.73 3.03 15.14
C GLN A 58 10.14 3.56 15.41
N ALA A 59 11.12 3.31 14.53
CA ALA A 59 12.47 3.84 14.68
C ALA A 59 12.50 5.37 14.55
N LEU A 60 11.81 5.91 13.55
CA LEU A 60 11.66 7.35 13.32
C LEU A 60 10.91 8.03 14.47
N THR A 61 9.73 7.52 14.84
CA THR A 61 8.90 8.08 15.93
C THR A 61 9.53 7.86 17.31
N GLY A 62 10.13 6.70 17.57
CA GLY A 62 10.87 6.40 18.80
C GLY A 62 12.06 7.33 18.99
N SER A 63 12.83 7.61 17.93
CA SER A 63 13.90 8.63 17.96
C SER A 63 13.39 10.03 18.32
N ALA A 64 12.18 10.37 17.86
CA ALA A 64 11.56 11.66 18.15
C ALA A 64 11.08 11.76 19.62
N LEU A 65 10.68 10.64 20.22
CA LEU A 65 10.09 10.56 21.56
C LEU A 65 11.11 10.34 22.69
N ASP A 66 12.35 9.94 22.39
CA ASP A 66 13.32 9.59 23.44
C ASP A 66 14.02 10.82 24.05
N ARG A 67 13.52 11.27 25.21
CA ARG A 67 14.31 11.90 26.29
C ARG A 67 13.69 11.58 27.65
N THR A 68 14.13 10.47 28.25
CA THR A 68 14.22 10.37 29.72
C THR A 68 15.65 9.98 30.09
N PRO A 69 16.38 10.74 30.93
CA PRO A 69 17.73 10.36 31.31
C PRO A 69 17.67 9.26 32.36
N LYS A 70 18.13 8.05 32.04
CA LYS A 70 18.44 7.06 33.08
C LYS A 70 19.68 6.22 32.74
N LYS A 71 20.77 6.65 33.40
CA LYS A 71 21.85 5.88 34.05
C LYS A 71 22.28 4.55 33.42
N THR A 72 23.51 4.57 32.94
CA THR A 72 24.61 3.59 33.14
C THR A 72 24.26 2.31 33.90
N GLY A 73 24.54 1.17 33.25
CA GLY A 73 24.72 -0.13 33.87
C GLY A 73 25.43 -1.05 32.88
N ASP A 74 26.72 -1.26 33.11
CA ASP A 74 27.55 -2.28 32.48
C ASP A 74 27.02 -3.71 32.78
N ASP A 75 27.59 -4.68 32.06
CA ASP A 75 27.39 -6.14 32.06
C ASP A 75 26.37 -6.62 30.99
N ALA A 76 26.77 -7.27 29.89
CA ALA A 76 27.67 -8.41 29.85
C ALA A 76 28.62 -8.43 28.63
N PHE A 77 29.91 -8.43 28.96
CA PHE A 77 31.02 -8.86 28.11
C PHE A 77 31.18 -10.40 28.21
N ASN A 78 31.70 -11.00 27.14
CA ASN A 78 32.40 -12.29 27.06
C ASN A 78 31.62 -13.61 27.11
N SER A 79 31.49 -14.22 25.94
CA SER A 79 32.00 -15.59 25.74
C SER A 79 32.63 -15.68 24.34
N ALA A 80 33.95 -15.93 24.34
CA ALA A 80 34.81 -16.21 23.19
C ALA A 80 34.47 -17.58 22.55
N LEU A 81 34.92 -17.98 21.35
CA LEU A 81 36.32 -18.18 20.95
C LEU A 81 36.44 -18.50 19.42
N LEU A 82 37.58 -18.13 18.84
CA LEU A 82 38.06 -18.38 17.47
C LEU A 82 38.62 -19.81 17.23
N GLY A 83 38.55 -20.29 15.97
CA GLY A 83 39.41 -21.30 15.29
C GLY A 83 38.99 -22.79 15.46
N GLN A 84 39.04 -23.71 14.49
CA GLN A 84 39.73 -23.87 13.19
C GLN A 84 39.07 -25.04 12.37
N PRO A 85 39.46 -25.31 11.09
CA PRO A 85 38.66 -26.01 10.07
C PRO A 85 39.01 -27.50 9.81
N GLY A 86 38.13 -28.21 9.09
CA GLY A 86 38.41 -29.47 8.38
C GLY A 86 37.16 -30.08 7.72
N PRO A 87 37.27 -31.09 6.83
CA PRO A 87 38.02 -31.10 5.57
C PRO A 87 37.10 -31.23 4.33
N VAL A 88 37.63 -30.79 3.20
CA VAL A 88 37.05 -30.95 1.85
C VAL A 88 37.27 -32.38 1.34
N THR A 89 36.22 -33.02 0.83
CA THR A 89 36.35 -34.17 -0.08
C THR A 89 35.49 -33.94 -1.31
N ASN A 90 36.19 -33.78 -2.44
CA ASN A 90 35.68 -33.60 -3.78
C ASN A 90 35.80 -34.95 -4.51
N PRO A 91 34.73 -35.53 -5.08
CA PRO A 91 34.89 -36.73 -5.88
C PRO A 91 34.42 -36.52 -7.33
N PHE A 92 35.30 -36.95 -8.24
CA PHE A 92 35.11 -37.29 -9.66
C PHE A 92 35.52 -36.25 -10.72
N HIS A 93 36.79 -36.41 -11.12
CA HIS A 93 37.30 -36.21 -12.47
C HIS A 93 37.31 -37.56 -13.22
N THR A 94 37.51 -37.47 -14.55
CA THR A 94 37.77 -38.51 -15.58
C THR A 94 36.49 -39.02 -16.29
N THR A 95 36.38 -39.07 -17.62
CA THR A 95 37.34 -38.89 -18.73
C THR A 95 36.56 -38.65 -20.03
N GLU A 96 37.23 -38.01 -20.99
CA GLU A 96 36.85 -37.86 -22.39
C GLU A 96 36.58 -39.21 -23.07
N ASP A 97 35.62 -39.26 -24.00
CA ASP A 97 35.85 -39.90 -25.31
C ASP A 97 34.84 -39.42 -26.37
N ASN A 98 35.40 -38.94 -27.48
CA ASN A 98 34.73 -38.62 -28.74
C ASN A 98 34.57 -39.90 -29.57
N THR A 99 33.39 -40.17 -30.13
CA THR A 99 33.30 -40.82 -31.46
C THR A 99 31.99 -40.46 -32.18
N PHE A 100 32.16 -40.11 -33.45
CA PHE A 100 31.15 -39.77 -34.46
C PHE A 100 30.89 -40.99 -35.38
N TYR A 101 29.85 -40.86 -36.22
CA TYR A 101 29.27 -41.78 -37.22
C TYR A 101 28.18 -42.72 -36.65
N GLU A 102 26.99 -42.87 -37.26
CA GLU A 102 26.71 -42.96 -38.69
C GLU A 102 25.23 -42.71 -39.00
N SER A 103 24.96 -42.13 -40.16
CA SER A 103 23.62 -41.93 -40.71
C SER A 103 23.07 -43.24 -41.29
N ALA A 104 21.87 -43.65 -40.90
CA ALA A 104 21.10 -44.66 -41.60
C ALA A 104 19.75 -44.08 -42.06
N LEU A 105 19.64 -43.95 -43.38
CA LEU A 105 18.41 -43.68 -44.11
C LEU A 105 17.44 -44.86 -44.00
N GLY A 106 16.19 -44.54 -43.63
CA GLY A 106 14.99 -45.16 -44.18
C GLY A 106 14.53 -46.48 -43.58
N ASP A 107 13.46 -46.42 -42.78
CA ASP A 107 12.30 -47.22 -43.12
C ASP A 107 10.99 -46.48 -42.79
N LYS A 108 10.08 -46.49 -43.75
CA LYS A 108 8.74 -45.90 -43.69
C LYS A 108 7.81 -46.83 -42.91
N ASN A 109 6.86 -46.22 -42.22
CA ASN A 109 5.68 -46.85 -41.60
C ASN A 109 5.95 -47.74 -40.38
N SER A 110 6.21 -47.07 -39.26
CA SER A 110 5.62 -47.48 -38.00
C SER A 110 5.15 -46.20 -37.32
N ARG A 111 3.83 -45.97 -37.31
CA ARG A 111 3.25 -45.14 -36.24
C ARG A 111 3.61 -45.87 -34.95
N PRO A 112 4.37 -45.28 -34.01
CA PRO A 112 4.34 -45.75 -32.65
C PRO A 112 2.90 -45.58 -32.20
N GLN A 113 2.28 -46.71 -31.93
CA GLN A 113 1.04 -46.78 -31.19
C GLN A 113 1.36 -46.13 -29.84
N GLU A 114 0.76 -44.96 -29.55
CA GLU A 114 0.88 -44.28 -28.25
C GLU A 114 0.52 -45.29 -27.16
N ASP A 115 1.53 -45.64 -26.36
CA ASP A 115 1.38 -46.43 -25.16
C ASP A 115 0.84 -45.48 -24.08
N PRO A 116 -0.38 -45.67 -23.55
CA PRO A 116 -1.00 -44.75 -22.59
C PRO A 116 -0.42 -44.90 -21.18
N SER A 117 0.87 -45.26 -21.04
CA SER A 117 1.50 -45.63 -19.77
C SER A 117 2.74 -44.83 -19.35
N GLU A 118 3.24 -43.89 -20.16
CA GLU A 118 4.25 -42.94 -19.73
C GLU A 118 3.67 -41.51 -19.74
N ASN A 119 3.36 -41.00 -18.55
CA ASN A 119 3.14 -39.56 -18.37
C ASN A 119 4.44 -38.84 -18.71
N ASN A 120 4.36 -37.77 -19.48
CA ASN A 120 5.49 -36.95 -19.85
C ASN A 120 5.69 -35.86 -18.79
N LYS A 121 6.92 -35.38 -18.67
CA LYS A 121 7.20 -34.20 -17.85
C LYS A 121 6.73 -32.94 -18.57
N PRO A 122 6.55 -31.82 -17.83
CA PRO A 122 6.23 -30.54 -18.44
C PRO A 122 7.34 -30.13 -19.42
N ILE A 123 6.96 -29.53 -20.53
CA ILE A 123 7.89 -29.02 -21.54
C ILE A 123 7.93 -27.49 -21.51
N ILE A 124 9.09 -26.93 -21.84
CA ILE A 124 9.25 -25.47 -21.95
C ILE A 124 8.76 -25.02 -23.32
N ASN A 125 7.87 -24.03 -23.33
CA ASN A 125 7.50 -23.34 -24.55
C ASN A 125 8.61 -22.36 -24.95
N LEU A 126 9.47 -22.78 -25.88
CA LEU A 126 10.63 -22.00 -26.33
C LEU A 126 10.26 -20.64 -26.94
N THR A 127 9.05 -20.51 -27.50
CA THR A 127 8.59 -19.22 -28.06
C THR A 127 8.30 -18.23 -26.93
N VAL A 128 7.58 -18.67 -25.90
CA VAL A 128 7.28 -17.86 -24.72
C VAL A 128 8.56 -17.54 -23.95
N GLU A 129 9.45 -18.52 -23.79
CA GLU A 129 10.77 -18.33 -23.16
C GLU A 129 11.56 -17.20 -23.85
N GLN A 130 11.67 -17.22 -25.18
CA GLN A 130 12.38 -16.16 -25.92
C GLN A 130 11.72 -14.79 -25.80
N GLN A 131 10.38 -14.74 -25.77
CA GLN A 131 9.64 -13.50 -25.55
C GLN A 131 9.92 -12.93 -24.15
N LEU A 132 9.88 -13.77 -23.11
CA LEU A 132 10.17 -13.36 -21.74
C LEU A 132 11.62 -12.89 -21.60
N GLN A 133 12.58 -13.57 -22.21
CA GLN A 133 13.98 -13.13 -22.21
C GLN A 133 14.14 -11.75 -22.86
N THR A 134 13.39 -11.46 -23.94
CA THR A 134 13.40 -10.14 -24.60
C THR A 134 12.83 -9.05 -23.68
N ILE A 135 11.75 -9.35 -22.96
CA ILE A 135 11.15 -8.43 -21.97
C ILE A 135 12.15 -8.15 -20.85
N ILE A 136 12.82 -9.19 -20.33
CA ILE A 136 13.79 -9.08 -19.24
C ILE A 136 15.02 -8.26 -19.68
N TYR A 137 15.47 -8.42 -20.93
CA TYR A 137 16.58 -7.60 -21.45
C TYR A 137 16.27 -6.11 -21.59
N ALA A 138 15.00 -5.73 -21.65
CA ALA A 138 14.59 -4.34 -21.64
C ALA A 138 14.54 -3.72 -20.24
N TRP A 139 14.78 -4.50 -19.17
CA TRP A 139 14.83 -3.97 -17.81
C TRP A 139 16.08 -3.10 -17.62
N GLU A 140 15.89 -1.98 -16.91
CA GLU A 140 16.97 -1.06 -16.59
C GLU A 140 17.38 -1.27 -15.13
N LEU A 141 18.44 -2.06 -14.93
CA LEU A 141 18.99 -2.32 -13.60
C LEU A 141 20.13 -1.36 -13.31
N LYS A 142 19.92 -0.51 -12.31
CA LYS A 142 20.92 0.43 -11.81
C LYS A 142 21.16 0.20 -10.33
N GLN A 143 22.42 0.26 -9.92
CA GLN A 143 22.81 0.03 -8.55
C GLN A 143 22.06 1.01 -7.62
N ASN A 144 21.55 0.49 -6.51
CA ASN A 144 20.73 1.19 -5.53
C ASN A 144 19.43 1.81 -6.05
N SER A 145 19.05 1.61 -7.32
CA SER A 145 17.77 2.10 -7.84
C SER A 145 16.69 1.02 -7.64
N PRO A 146 15.64 1.29 -6.83
CA PRO A 146 14.56 0.34 -6.65
C PRO A 146 13.80 0.07 -7.93
N VAL A 147 13.55 -1.21 -8.21
CA VAL A 147 12.76 -1.70 -9.35
C VAL A 147 11.58 -2.53 -8.86
N SER A 148 10.54 -2.57 -9.68
CA SER A 148 9.36 -3.43 -9.53
C SER A 148 8.84 -3.79 -10.92
N TYR A 149 9.18 -4.98 -11.40
CA TYR A 149 8.79 -5.49 -12.70
C TYR A 149 7.79 -6.62 -12.55
N SER A 150 6.65 -6.51 -13.22
CA SER A 150 5.71 -7.61 -13.38
C SER A 150 6.10 -8.45 -14.59
N LEU A 151 6.07 -9.77 -14.44
CA LEU A 151 6.28 -10.71 -15.52
C LEU A 151 5.16 -11.76 -15.53
N ASN A 152 4.56 -11.95 -16.69
CA ASN A 152 3.53 -12.97 -16.89
C ASN A 152 4.19 -14.26 -17.39
N LEU A 153 4.12 -15.33 -16.59
CA LEU A 153 4.69 -16.64 -16.90
C LEU A 153 3.69 -17.61 -17.55
N ASN A 154 2.51 -17.14 -17.93
CA ASN A 154 1.48 -17.96 -18.57
C ASN A 154 2.06 -18.65 -19.81
N GLN A 155 1.74 -19.94 -19.96
CA GLN A 155 2.16 -20.78 -21.09
C GLN A 155 3.68 -20.97 -21.22
N LEU A 156 4.49 -20.56 -20.22
CA LEU A 156 5.92 -20.86 -20.23
C LEU A 156 6.17 -22.38 -20.17
N PHE A 157 5.33 -23.10 -19.42
CA PHE A 157 5.33 -24.55 -19.38
C PHE A 157 4.00 -25.08 -19.90
N GLU A 158 4.07 -26.20 -20.60
CA GLU A 158 2.94 -26.97 -21.08
C GLU A 158 3.13 -28.42 -20.64
N ASP A 159 2.07 -29.03 -20.15
CA ASP A 159 2.07 -30.45 -19.85
C ASP A 159 1.47 -31.21 -21.04
N PRO A 160 2.22 -32.12 -21.70
CA PRO A 160 1.73 -32.86 -22.86
C PRO A 160 0.48 -33.70 -22.57
N ASP A 161 0.32 -34.14 -21.32
CA ASP A 161 -0.77 -35.00 -20.86
C ASP A 161 -1.92 -34.18 -20.24
N GLY A 162 -1.73 -32.87 -20.09
CA GLY A 162 -2.71 -31.93 -19.57
C GLY A 162 -2.77 -31.89 -18.03
N ASP A 163 -1.73 -32.37 -17.36
CA ASP A 163 -1.65 -32.36 -15.90
C ASP A 163 -1.52 -30.94 -15.33
N LEU A 164 -1.96 -30.80 -14.07
CA LEU A 164 -1.78 -29.57 -13.32
C LEU A 164 -0.31 -29.37 -12.95
N LEU A 165 0.18 -28.15 -13.18
CA LEU A 165 1.58 -27.79 -12.94
C LEU A 165 1.77 -27.05 -11.62
N THR A 166 2.75 -27.49 -10.84
CA THR A 166 3.30 -26.72 -9.71
C THR A 166 4.52 -25.94 -10.20
N THR A 167 4.58 -24.64 -9.91
CA THR A 167 5.70 -23.76 -10.31
C THR A 167 6.52 -23.25 -9.13
N GLN A 168 7.81 -23.08 -9.34
CA GLN A 168 8.75 -22.45 -8.42
C GLN A 168 9.59 -21.41 -9.14
N ILE A 169 9.91 -20.32 -8.44
CA ILE A 169 10.59 -19.17 -9.00
C ILE A 169 11.57 -18.64 -7.96
N TRP A 170 12.81 -18.42 -8.38
CA TRP A 170 13.84 -17.83 -7.53
C TRP A 170 14.86 -17.05 -8.35
N LEU A 171 15.64 -16.22 -7.67
CA LEU A 171 16.78 -15.55 -8.28
C LEU A 171 18.08 -16.21 -7.82
N GLU A 172 18.96 -16.49 -8.77
CA GLU A 172 20.33 -16.94 -8.53
C GLU A 172 21.24 -15.70 -8.49
N ASN A 173 22.08 -15.56 -7.46
CA ASN A 173 23.00 -14.43 -7.26
C ASN A 173 22.33 -13.05 -7.06
N ALA A 174 21.09 -13.00 -6.57
CA ALA A 174 20.37 -11.74 -6.34
C ALA A 174 20.80 -11.01 -5.06
N ASN A 175 21.73 -10.05 -5.20
CA ASN A 175 21.98 -9.08 -4.14
C ASN A 175 20.99 -7.92 -4.25
N GLY A 176 20.09 -7.82 -3.27
CA GLY A 176 19.13 -6.73 -3.15
C GLY A 176 17.84 -6.87 -3.99
N LEU A 177 17.73 -7.93 -4.81
CA LEU A 177 16.53 -8.28 -5.56
C LEU A 177 15.83 -9.51 -4.98
N ARG A 178 14.52 -9.61 -5.20
CA ARG A 178 13.70 -10.75 -4.77
C ARG A 178 12.49 -10.94 -5.68
N VAL A 179 11.91 -12.13 -5.63
CA VAL A 179 10.69 -12.49 -6.35
C VAL A 179 9.53 -12.58 -5.37
N LEU A 180 8.38 -12.01 -5.74
CA LEU A 180 7.10 -12.25 -5.07
C LEU A 180 6.07 -12.81 -6.05
N ASN A 181 5.14 -13.60 -5.53
CA ASN A 181 3.94 -14.01 -6.26
C ASN A 181 2.71 -13.37 -5.59
N GLN A 182 2.06 -12.43 -6.29
CA GLN A 182 0.88 -11.70 -5.83
C GLN A 182 -0.25 -11.74 -6.89
N GLY A 183 -0.46 -12.91 -7.50
CA GLY A 183 -1.38 -13.09 -8.65
C GLY A 183 -0.71 -12.85 -10.01
N GLN A 184 0.37 -12.06 -10.03
CA GLN A 184 1.40 -12.05 -11.06
C GLN A 184 2.77 -12.18 -10.40
N MET A 185 3.79 -12.61 -11.16
CA MET A 185 5.15 -12.66 -10.65
C MET A 185 5.76 -11.26 -10.68
N MET A 186 6.34 -10.85 -9.56
CA MET A 186 6.99 -9.56 -9.40
C MET A 186 8.47 -9.77 -9.08
N VAL A 187 9.37 -9.20 -9.89
CA VAL A 187 10.77 -9.01 -9.54
C VAL A 187 10.93 -7.61 -8.97
N GLN A 188 11.33 -7.51 -7.70
CA GLN A 188 11.47 -6.23 -7.04
C GLN A 188 12.69 -6.16 -6.13
N GLY A 189 13.10 -4.95 -5.78
CA GLY A 189 14.21 -4.69 -4.88
C GLY A 189 15.09 -3.58 -5.39
N ALA A 190 16.24 -3.37 -4.77
CA ALA A 190 17.24 -2.41 -5.22
C ALA A 190 18.53 -3.18 -5.49
N PRO A 191 18.94 -3.34 -6.77
CA PRO A 191 20.14 -4.09 -7.11
C PRO A 191 21.37 -3.52 -6.41
N GLU A 192 22.18 -4.38 -5.80
CA GLU A 192 23.48 -3.97 -5.25
C GLU A 192 24.60 -4.16 -6.28
N GLU A 193 25.85 -3.88 -5.92
CA GLU A 193 26.96 -4.20 -6.81
C GLU A 193 27.06 -5.73 -6.97
N ILE A 194 27.00 -6.22 -8.20
CA ILE A 194 27.09 -7.65 -8.50
C ILE A 194 28.32 -7.92 -9.37
N LYS A 195 29.11 -8.94 -9.00
CA LYS A 195 30.31 -9.37 -9.73
C LYS A 195 30.09 -10.60 -10.63
N THR A 196 28.88 -11.16 -10.62
CA THR A 196 28.48 -12.41 -11.28
C THR A 196 27.14 -12.25 -11.97
N THR A 197 26.90 -12.91 -13.09
CA THR A 197 25.59 -12.86 -13.77
C THR A 197 24.47 -13.35 -12.83
N THR A 198 23.35 -12.62 -12.81
CA THR A 198 22.15 -12.96 -12.04
C THR A 198 21.14 -13.62 -12.98
N TYR A 199 20.53 -14.73 -12.54
CA TYR A 199 19.50 -15.43 -13.31
C TYR A 199 18.18 -15.45 -12.55
N LEU A 200 17.09 -15.25 -13.28
CA LEU A 200 15.75 -15.60 -12.83
C LEU A 200 15.49 -17.03 -13.27
N ALA A 201 15.43 -17.96 -12.33
CA ALA A 201 15.12 -19.35 -12.60
C ALA A 201 13.63 -19.61 -12.36
N VAL A 202 13.00 -20.31 -13.31
CA VAL A 202 11.62 -20.76 -13.22
C VAL A 202 11.61 -22.26 -13.45
N ALA A 203 10.96 -22.99 -12.56
CA ALA A 203 10.79 -24.42 -12.67
C ALA A 203 9.32 -24.81 -12.59
N ALA A 204 8.94 -25.87 -13.30
CA ALA A 204 7.64 -26.50 -13.20
C ALA A 204 7.77 -28.02 -13.06
N ARG A 205 6.82 -28.63 -12.37
CA ARG A 205 6.63 -30.08 -12.31
C ARG A 205 5.15 -30.42 -12.39
N ASP A 206 4.85 -31.62 -12.88
CA ASP A 206 3.55 -32.27 -12.70
C ASP A 206 3.48 -33.00 -11.35
N ASP A 207 2.33 -33.60 -11.07
CA ASP A 207 2.09 -34.41 -9.87
C ASP A 207 2.40 -35.90 -10.05
N TYR A 208 2.65 -36.36 -11.28
CA TYR A 208 2.95 -37.75 -11.59
C TYR A 208 4.40 -38.14 -11.24
N HIS A 209 5.37 -37.27 -11.56
CA HIS A 209 6.81 -37.52 -11.40
C HIS A 209 7.33 -37.25 -9.96
N GLY A 210 6.41 -36.98 -9.03
CA GLY A 210 6.69 -36.83 -7.61
C GLY A 210 7.40 -35.51 -7.25
N ASN A 211 8.00 -35.48 -6.04
CA ASN A 211 8.54 -34.24 -5.44
C ASN A 211 10.08 -34.16 -5.46
N SER A 212 10.77 -35.05 -6.18
CA SER A 212 12.23 -35.04 -6.24
C SER A 212 12.75 -33.93 -7.16
N ASP A 213 14.00 -33.52 -6.99
CA ASP A 213 14.64 -32.49 -7.84
C ASP A 213 14.59 -32.85 -9.34
N HIS A 214 14.57 -34.14 -9.68
CA HIS A 214 14.50 -34.62 -11.05
C HIS A 214 13.11 -34.48 -11.68
N ALA A 215 12.06 -34.21 -10.90
CA ALA A 215 10.71 -33.95 -11.41
C ALA A 215 10.57 -32.55 -12.02
N TRP A 216 11.48 -31.64 -11.67
CA TRP A 216 11.42 -30.25 -12.09
C TRP A 216 12.07 -30.04 -13.46
N VAL A 217 11.32 -29.43 -14.37
CA VAL A 217 11.85 -28.86 -15.60
C VAL A 217 12.10 -27.38 -15.37
N THR A 218 13.33 -26.93 -15.62
CA THR A 218 13.80 -25.58 -15.23
C THR A 218 14.31 -24.81 -16.45
N THR A 219 13.91 -23.55 -16.57
CA THR A 219 14.53 -22.56 -17.46
C THR A 219 15.14 -21.41 -16.64
N ARG A 220 16.08 -20.68 -17.24
CA ARG A 220 16.78 -19.54 -16.64
C ARG A 220 16.77 -18.37 -17.60
N PHE A 221 16.43 -17.19 -17.08
CA PHE A 221 16.52 -15.93 -17.79
C PHE A 221 17.70 -15.12 -17.25
N GLU A 222 18.56 -14.66 -18.13
CA GLU A 222 19.66 -13.77 -17.77
C GLU A 222 19.13 -12.36 -17.53
N LEU A 223 19.46 -11.77 -16.37
CA LEU A 223 19.11 -10.38 -16.07
C LEU A 223 20.12 -9.42 -16.72
N PRO A 224 19.69 -8.20 -17.11
CA PRO A 224 20.59 -7.16 -17.59
C PRO A 224 21.74 -6.85 -16.61
N VAL A 225 22.87 -6.40 -17.15
CA VAL A 225 23.99 -5.95 -16.34
C VAL A 225 23.60 -4.73 -15.50
N ILE A 226 23.96 -4.76 -14.22
CA ILE A 226 23.70 -3.63 -13.32
C ILE A 226 24.68 -2.50 -13.65
N THR A 227 24.12 -1.34 -13.98
CA THR A 227 24.91 -0.13 -14.17
C THR A 227 25.30 0.48 -12.82
N PRO A 228 26.54 0.96 -12.65
CA PRO A 228 27.00 1.54 -11.40
C PRO A 228 26.28 2.86 -11.08
N ASP A 229 26.17 3.12 -9.78
CA ASP A 229 25.61 4.34 -9.22
C ASP A 229 26.47 5.57 -9.59
N GLN A 230 25.86 6.70 -9.96
CA GLN A 230 26.57 7.97 -10.09
C GLN A 230 26.28 8.84 -8.87
N ASN A 231 27.34 9.19 -8.15
CA ASN A 231 27.24 10.15 -7.05
C ASN A 231 27.12 11.56 -7.63
N ASP A 232 25.90 11.96 -7.98
CA ASP A 232 25.61 13.35 -8.28
C ASP A 232 25.53 14.18 -7.00
N THR A 233 25.97 15.43 -7.10
CA THR A 233 26.12 16.34 -5.95
C THR A 233 24.85 17.11 -5.59
N GLU A 234 23.77 17.01 -6.36
CA GLU A 234 22.54 17.78 -6.13
C GLU A 234 21.30 16.90 -6.26
N HIS A 235 20.44 16.95 -5.24
CA HIS A 235 19.17 16.22 -5.22
C HIS A 235 18.05 17.16 -4.72
N PRO A 236 16.87 17.24 -5.39
CA PRO A 236 15.86 18.26 -5.09
C PRO A 236 15.32 18.27 -3.64
N LEU A 237 15.33 17.12 -2.97
CA LEU A 237 14.92 17.01 -1.55
C LEU A 237 15.98 17.50 -0.54
N VAL A 238 17.20 17.79 -0.97
CA VAL A 238 18.29 18.27 -0.10
C VAL A 238 18.12 19.77 0.20
N GLY A 239 18.51 20.18 1.41
CA GLY A 239 18.50 21.57 1.89
C GLY A 239 17.30 21.91 2.77
N ASP A 240 16.17 22.22 2.15
CA ASP A 240 14.96 22.66 2.85
C ASP A 240 14.24 21.51 3.58
N VAL A 241 13.31 21.87 4.46
CA VAL A 241 12.40 20.90 5.10
C VAL A 241 11.38 20.42 4.06
N VAL A 242 11.25 19.10 3.93
CA VAL A 242 10.23 18.45 3.11
C VAL A 242 9.20 17.78 4.01
N TYR A 243 7.93 17.94 3.65
CA TYR A 243 6.78 17.40 4.37
C TYR A 243 6.10 16.30 3.56
N ARG A 244 5.56 15.31 4.27
CA ARG A 244 4.68 14.27 3.72
C ARG A 244 3.59 13.94 4.73
N LEU A 245 2.50 13.35 4.24
CA LEU A 245 1.44 12.81 5.08
C LEU A 245 1.58 11.31 5.27
N GLU A 246 1.31 10.86 6.49
CA GLU A 246 1.45 9.48 6.91
C GLU A 246 0.24 9.07 7.75
N THR A 247 0.01 7.76 7.87
CA THR A 247 -1.07 7.20 8.68
C THR A 247 -0.53 6.44 9.90
N THR A 248 -1.28 6.45 11.00
CA THR A 248 -0.98 5.68 12.22
C THR A 248 -2.27 5.33 12.95
N GLN A 249 -2.26 4.24 13.73
CA GLN A 249 -3.33 3.95 14.70
C GLN A 249 -2.98 4.44 16.12
N ASN A 250 -1.80 5.04 16.29
CA ASN A 250 -1.39 5.65 17.54
C ASN A 250 -0.78 7.03 17.27
N LEU A 251 -1.46 8.08 17.71
CA LEU A 251 -0.99 9.46 17.58
C LEU A 251 -1.01 10.13 18.95
N ALA A 252 0.14 10.67 19.35
CA ALA A 252 0.32 11.35 20.64
C ALA A 252 -0.12 10.52 21.87
N GLY A 253 0.08 9.20 21.83
CA GLY A 253 -0.28 8.28 22.91
C GLY A 253 -1.76 7.88 22.93
N ILE A 254 -2.55 8.33 21.95
CA ILE A 254 -3.95 7.93 21.77
C ILE A 254 -3.99 6.79 20.75
N ALA A 255 -4.51 5.64 21.15
CA ALA A 255 -4.81 4.54 20.25
C ALA A 255 -6.19 4.76 19.60
N TYR A 256 -6.26 4.59 18.29
CA TYR A 256 -7.46 4.70 17.48
C TYR A 256 -7.82 3.33 16.90
N ALA A 257 -9.12 3.05 16.77
CA ALA A 257 -9.59 1.85 16.07
C ALA A 257 -9.37 1.93 14.54
N TYR A 258 -8.98 3.11 14.05
CA TYR A 258 -8.80 3.44 12.65
C TYR A 258 -7.48 4.19 12.43
N GLU A 259 -7.08 4.33 11.18
CA GLU A 259 -5.89 5.10 10.81
C GLU A 259 -6.17 6.60 10.81
N VAL A 260 -5.35 7.35 11.54
CA VAL A 260 -5.35 8.81 11.53
C VAL A 260 -4.24 9.32 10.64
N VAL A 261 -4.55 10.33 9.83
CA VAL A 261 -3.58 11.04 8.99
C VAL A 261 -2.89 12.12 9.82
N TYR A 262 -1.57 12.17 9.74
CA TYR A 262 -0.73 13.19 10.38
C TYR A 262 0.40 13.59 9.43
N CYS A 263 1.12 14.66 9.79
CA CYS A 263 2.20 15.20 8.98
C CYS A 263 3.58 14.86 9.57
N GLU A 264 4.50 14.48 8.70
CA GLU A 264 5.91 14.27 9.00
C GLU A 264 6.76 15.32 8.28
N ALA A 265 7.92 15.62 8.86
CA ALA A 265 8.90 16.56 8.31
C ALA A 265 10.30 15.93 8.31
N PHE A 266 11.03 16.15 7.22
CA PHE A 266 12.40 15.68 7.04
C PHE A 266 13.28 16.83 6.56
N GLN A 267 14.55 16.84 6.96
CA GLN A 267 15.56 17.71 6.40
C GLN A 267 16.82 16.91 6.10
N PHE A 268 17.31 16.99 4.86
CA PHE A 268 18.54 16.35 4.40
C PHE A 268 19.59 17.44 4.21
N GLU A 269 20.60 17.48 5.08
CA GLU A 269 21.64 18.51 5.05
C GLU A 269 22.98 17.96 5.52
N GLY A 270 24.07 18.23 4.79
CA GLY A 270 25.42 17.82 5.19
C GLY A 270 25.64 16.31 5.36
N GLY A 271 24.88 15.48 4.63
CA GLY A 271 24.92 14.02 4.76
C GLY A 271 24.17 13.46 5.99
N GLU A 272 23.49 14.32 6.75
CA GLU A 272 22.65 13.97 7.89
C GLU A 272 21.16 14.10 7.55
N VAL A 273 20.34 13.20 8.10
CA VAL A 273 18.87 13.33 8.04
C VAL A 273 18.33 13.71 9.41
N SER A 274 17.52 14.77 9.43
CA SER A 274 16.73 15.18 10.60
C SER A 274 15.25 14.92 10.35
N TYR A 275 14.51 14.56 11.39
CA TYR A 275 13.11 14.15 11.32
C TYR A 275 12.29 14.67 12.50
N ALA A 276 11.01 14.92 12.25
CA ALA A 276 9.97 15.08 13.26
C ALA A 276 8.62 14.60 12.73
N ALA A 277 7.74 14.20 13.65
CA ALA A 277 6.35 13.87 13.38
C ALA A 277 5.43 14.81 14.17
N SER A 278 4.29 15.16 13.58
CA SER A 278 3.25 15.87 14.30
C SER A 278 2.63 15.00 15.37
N HIS A 279 2.20 15.62 16.45
CA HIS A 279 1.44 15.00 17.54
C HIS A 279 -0.07 15.33 17.43
N ASN A 280 -0.51 15.93 16.32
CA ASN A 280 -1.90 16.27 16.09
C ASN A 280 -2.28 16.09 14.61
N LYS A 281 -3.59 16.16 14.33
CA LYS A 281 -4.17 15.93 12.99
C LYS A 281 -4.18 17.18 12.10
N ARG A 282 -3.62 18.32 12.53
CA ARG A 282 -3.88 19.64 11.92
C ARG A 282 -2.64 20.46 11.57
N GLN A 283 -1.48 20.12 12.11
CA GLN A 283 -0.26 20.89 11.94
C GLN A 283 0.88 19.99 11.51
N CYS A 284 1.76 20.52 10.67
CA CYS A 284 3.04 19.92 10.38
C CYS A 284 4.09 20.36 11.41
N PRO A 285 5.13 19.55 11.67
CA PRO A 285 6.24 19.96 12.52
C PRO A 285 6.88 21.28 12.07
N GLU A 286 7.47 22.02 12.99
CA GLU A 286 8.33 23.16 12.68
C GLU A 286 9.78 22.72 12.47
N LYS A 287 10.58 23.54 11.79
CA LYS A 287 12.03 23.29 11.64
C LYS A 287 12.72 23.10 12.99
N GLY A 288 12.27 23.80 14.03
CA GLY A 288 12.80 23.67 15.40
C GLY A 288 12.50 22.34 16.09
N ASP A 289 11.52 21.57 15.60
CA ASP A 289 11.15 20.27 16.15
C ASP A 289 12.02 19.12 15.61
N LEU A 290 12.72 19.35 14.50
CA LEU A 290 13.54 18.35 13.82
C LEU A 290 14.72 17.91 14.68
N LYS A 291 14.92 16.59 14.77
CA LYS A 291 16.06 15.98 15.45
C LYS A 291 16.86 15.15 14.47
N LYS A 292 18.18 15.15 14.62
CA LYS A 292 19.06 14.26 13.84
C LYS A 292 18.74 12.81 14.18
N VAL A 293 18.40 12.02 13.16
CA VAL A 293 18.03 10.60 13.32
C VAL A 293 18.92 9.65 12.51
N GLY A 294 19.72 10.17 11.58
CA GLY A 294 20.49 9.30 10.69
C GLY A 294 21.37 10.03 9.69
N LYS A 295 21.75 9.30 8.64
CA LYS A 295 22.57 9.80 7.53
C LYS A 295 21.89 9.54 6.18
N TYR A 296 22.31 10.25 5.15
CA TYR A 296 21.90 9.97 3.77
C TYR A 296 23.08 10.05 2.81
N LYS A 297 22.93 9.42 1.65
CA LYS A 297 23.78 9.63 0.46
C LYS A 297 22.91 9.85 -0.77
N ILE A 298 23.41 10.63 -1.72
CA ILE A 298 22.77 10.84 -3.02
C ILE A 298 23.22 9.70 -3.95
N SER A 299 22.29 9.23 -4.79
CA SER A 299 22.47 8.20 -5.81
C SER A 299 21.53 8.56 -6.94
N ASP A 300 22.04 9.33 -7.91
CA ASP A 300 21.25 9.92 -9.00
C ASP A 300 19.97 10.64 -8.49
N ASP A 301 18.80 10.27 -9.01
CA ASP A 301 17.46 10.75 -8.61
C ASP A 301 16.99 10.19 -7.25
N SER A 302 17.87 9.51 -6.50
CA SER A 302 17.55 8.87 -5.24
C SER A 302 18.36 9.40 -4.05
N LEU A 303 17.72 9.43 -2.89
CA LEU A 303 18.38 9.51 -1.59
C LEU A 303 18.35 8.14 -0.93
N ILE A 304 19.52 7.65 -0.54
CA ILE A 304 19.64 6.43 0.26
C ILE A 304 19.81 6.88 1.72
N VAL A 305 18.75 6.66 2.49
CA VAL A 305 18.57 7.17 3.85
C VAL A 305 18.80 6.03 4.84
N TYR A 306 19.62 6.29 5.86
CA TYR A 306 19.97 5.34 6.91
C TYR A 306 19.53 5.89 8.26
N VAL A 307 18.54 5.26 8.89
CA VAL A 307 18.01 5.66 10.21
C VAL A 307 18.00 4.44 11.12
N GLN A 308 18.72 4.50 12.25
CA GLN A 308 18.77 3.43 13.25
C GLN A 308 18.97 2.00 12.70
N GLY A 309 19.82 1.85 11.69
CA GLY A 309 20.10 0.54 11.05
C GLY A 309 19.11 0.14 9.96
N VAL A 310 18.04 0.91 9.75
CA VAL A 310 17.13 0.77 8.62
C VAL A 310 17.67 1.56 7.43
N ARG A 311 17.66 0.93 6.25
CA ARG A 311 17.97 1.57 4.96
C ARG A 311 16.68 1.78 4.16
N GLN A 312 16.47 3.00 3.70
CA GLN A 312 15.41 3.36 2.75
C GLN A 312 16.01 3.99 1.50
N ILE A 313 15.33 3.87 0.37
CA ILE A 313 15.68 4.55 -0.87
C ILE A 313 14.51 5.38 -1.35
N TRP A 314 14.73 6.68 -1.46
CA TRP A 314 13.74 7.69 -1.80
C TRP A 314 14.03 8.20 -3.21
N THR A 315 13.25 7.78 -4.20
CA THR A 315 13.48 8.13 -5.60
C THR A 315 12.43 9.13 -6.06
N ILE A 316 12.85 10.27 -6.61
CA ILE A 316 11.93 11.21 -7.24
C ILE A 316 11.50 10.64 -8.59
N LYS A 317 10.20 10.40 -8.77
CA LYS A 317 9.63 9.95 -10.05
C LYS A 317 9.17 11.11 -10.91
N LYS A 318 8.74 12.22 -10.30
CA LYS A 318 8.33 13.44 -11.02
C LYS A 318 8.40 14.67 -10.12
N GLU A 319 8.99 15.74 -10.62
CA GLU A 319 8.89 17.09 -10.06
C GLU A 319 7.94 17.93 -10.91
N TYR A 320 6.99 18.63 -10.30
CA TYR A 320 6.03 19.46 -11.03
C TYR A 320 5.49 20.62 -10.17
N PRO A 321 5.14 21.77 -10.77
CA PRO A 321 4.44 22.83 -10.07
C PRO A 321 3.02 22.39 -9.71
N SER A 322 2.53 22.80 -8.54
CA SER A 322 1.15 22.60 -8.13
C SER A 322 0.18 23.38 -9.03
N GLN A 323 -0.92 22.75 -9.41
CA GLN A 323 -2.03 23.39 -10.13
C GLN A 323 -3.04 24.04 -9.19
N VAL A 324 -2.99 23.72 -7.89
CA VAL A 324 -3.98 24.18 -6.89
C VAL A 324 -3.40 25.18 -5.88
N HIS A 325 -2.08 25.20 -5.68
CA HIS A 325 -1.41 26.06 -4.73
C HIS A 325 -0.26 26.80 -5.42
N GLU A 326 -0.45 28.10 -5.64
CA GLU A 326 0.61 28.97 -6.15
C GLU A 326 1.89 28.84 -5.29
N ASP A 327 3.04 29.01 -5.92
CA ASP A 327 4.38 28.90 -5.31
C ASP A 327 4.68 27.56 -4.61
N THR A 328 3.91 26.51 -4.91
CA THR A 328 4.16 25.15 -4.39
C THR A 328 4.71 24.26 -5.50
N ARG A 329 5.82 23.59 -5.24
CA ARG A 329 6.30 22.46 -6.03
C ARG A 329 6.00 21.14 -5.33
N ASN A 330 5.58 20.17 -6.12
CA ASN A 330 5.30 18.80 -5.72
C ASN A 330 6.46 17.91 -6.16
N TYR A 331 6.92 17.06 -5.25
CA TYR A 331 7.93 16.05 -5.47
C TYR A 331 7.27 14.68 -5.30
N PHE A 332 6.79 14.10 -6.40
CA PHE A 332 6.24 12.75 -6.37
C PHE A 332 7.39 11.75 -6.20
N THR A 333 7.45 11.17 -5.01
CA THR A 333 8.60 10.42 -4.51
C THR A 333 8.15 9.03 -4.05
N THR A 334 8.85 8.01 -4.54
CA THR A 334 8.68 6.62 -4.10
C THR A 334 9.70 6.29 -3.03
N VAL A 335 9.27 5.68 -1.93
CA VAL A 335 10.12 5.22 -0.85
C VAL A 335 10.11 3.70 -0.83
N PHE A 336 11.28 3.08 -1.01
CA PHE A 336 11.50 1.65 -0.86
C PHE A 336 12.21 1.37 0.46
N ASP A 337 11.63 0.56 1.34
CA ASP A 337 12.19 0.24 2.68
C ASP A 337 13.00 -1.07 2.72
N GLY A 338 13.28 -1.67 1.56
CA GLY A 338 13.88 -3.00 1.45
C GLY A 338 12.85 -4.13 1.32
N LYS A 339 11.57 -3.87 1.65
CA LYS A 339 10.48 -4.84 1.52
C LYS A 339 9.26 -4.32 0.76
N GLN A 340 8.98 -3.05 0.70
CA GLN A 340 7.81 -2.56 0.00
C GLN A 340 8.00 -1.13 -0.45
N PHE A 341 7.16 -0.74 -1.39
CA PHE A 341 7.08 0.63 -1.88
C PHE A 341 5.93 1.36 -1.19
N GLU A 342 6.14 2.65 -0.94
CA GLU A 342 5.09 3.63 -0.69
C GLU A 342 5.40 4.88 -1.52
N SER A 343 4.39 5.50 -2.14
CA SER A 343 4.57 6.72 -2.92
C SER A 343 3.86 7.90 -2.27
N TYR A 344 4.47 9.08 -2.37
CA TYR A 344 4.00 10.30 -1.74
C TYR A 344 4.15 11.50 -2.67
N THR A 345 3.17 12.40 -2.65
CA THR A 345 3.37 13.76 -3.12
C THR A 345 3.95 14.60 -1.97
N MET A 346 5.26 14.82 -1.99
CA MET A 346 5.96 15.59 -0.96
C MET A 346 6.05 17.08 -1.33
N GLN A 347 6.10 17.96 -0.34
CA GLN A 347 6.15 19.41 -0.55
C GLN A 347 7.13 20.08 0.42
N LYS A 348 7.82 21.13 -0.04
CA LYS A 348 8.63 22.00 0.85
C LYS A 348 7.80 23.12 1.50
N ASN A 349 6.65 23.46 0.90
CA ASN A 349 5.74 24.46 1.43
C ASN A 349 4.87 23.84 2.54
N LYS A 350 5.18 24.19 3.80
CA LYS A 350 4.43 23.74 4.97
C LYS A 350 2.94 24.05 4.90
N GLN A 351 2.59 25.29 4.52
CA GLN A 351 1.21 25.76 4.52
C GLN A 351 0.38 24.98 3.48
N SER A 352 0.96 24.68 2.32
CA SER A 352 0.31 23.86 1.30
C SER A 352 0.08 22.43 1.77
N MET A 353 1.04 21.83 2.50
CA MET A 353 0.84 20.52 3.09
C MET A 353 -0.23 20.53 4.19
N GLU A 354 -0.25 21.58 5.03
CA GLU A 354 -1.26 21.73 6.08
C GLU A 354 -2.68 21.91 5.53
N LYS A 355 -2.86 22.46 4.31
CA LYS A 355 -4.18 22.49 3.66
C LYS A 355 -4.75 21.08 3.44
N ARG A 356 -3.91 20.07 3.11
CA ARG A 356 -4.35 18.67 2.97
C ARG A 356 -4.89 18.09 4.28
N ILE A 357 -4.46 18.60 5.43
CA ILE A 357 -4.92 18.13 6.75
C ILE A 357 -5.85 19.11 7.46
N ASN A 358 -6.37 20.12 6.76
CA ASN A 358 -7.36 21.08 7.27
C ASN A 358 -8.44 21.37 6.20
N VAL A 359 -8.94 20.35 5.53
CA VAL A 359 -10.04 20.50 4.55
C VAL A 359 -11.32 20.83 5.32
N HIS A 360 -11.95 21.97 5.05
CA HIS A 360 -13.26 22.27 5.64
C HIS A 360 -14.37 21.61 4.82
N THR A 361 -15.36 21.03 5.50
CA THR A 361 -16.49 20.35 4.86
C THR A 361 -17.76 20.38 5.72
N GLY A 362 -18.91 20.06 5.13
CA GLY A 362 -20.19 19.90 5.84
C GLY A 362 -21.12 21.10 5.89
N GLU A 363 -20.64 22.34 5.74
CA GLU A 363 -21.51 23.53 5.81
C GLU A 363 -22.48 23.64 4.62
N TYR A 364 -22.04 23.20 3.44
CA TYR A 364 -22.83 23.14 2.21
C TYR A 364 -22.41 21.93 1.36
N GLU A 365 -23.31 21.47 0.49
CA GLU A 365 -23.08 20.32 -0.38
C GLU A 365 -21.84 20.55 -1.27
N TYR A 366 -20.99 19.53 -1.41
CA TYR A 366 -19.71 19.58 -2.14
C TYR A 366 -18.65 20.54 -1.56
N GLN A 367 -18.78 21.01 -0.30
CA GLN A 367 -17.72 21.78 0.36
C GLN A 367 -16.47 20.92 0.58
N GLY A 368 -15.39 21.22 -0.15
CA GLY A 368 -14.10 20.54 0.00
C GLY A 368 -12.94 21.36 -0.55
N THR A 369 -11.76 20.75 -0.64
CA THR A 369 -10.55 21.34 -1.23
C THR A 369 -9.87 20.33 -2.14
N SER A 370 -9.54 20.75 -3.36
CA SER A 370 -8.83 19.91 -4.33
C SER A 370 -7.32 20.00 -4.16
N PHE A 371 -6.65 18.85 -4.33
CA PHE A 371 -5.21 18.72 -4.26
C PHE A 371 -4.68 18.08 -5.53
N ASP A 372 -3.46 18.46 -5.96
CA ASP A 372 -2.80 17.77 -7.06
C ASP A 372 -2.71 16.26 -6.79
N TYR A 373 -2.97 15.48 -7.83
CA TYR A 373 -2.80 14.04 -7.82
C TYR A 373 -2.28 13.57 -9.17
N LEU A 374 -1.33 12.63 -9.15
CA LEU A 374 -0.80 12.02 -10.36
C LEU A 374 -1.48 10.68 -10.62
N PHE A 375 -2.22 10.61 -11.72
CA PHE A 375 -2.85 9.38 -12.17
C PHE A 375 -1.85 8.60 -13.03
N PRO A 376 -1.54 7.35 -12.69
CA PRO A 376 -0.61 6.52 -13.46
C PRO A 376 -1.17 6.20 -14.85
N ILE A 377 -0.31 6.14 -15.88
CA ILE A 377 -0.67 5.70 -17.23
C ILE A 377 -0.09 4.30 -17.49
N SER A 378 -0.86 3.44 -18.17
CA SER A 378 -0.37 2.15 -18.64
C SER A 378 0.82 2.33 -19.59
N GLY A 379 1.94 1.65 -19.33
CA GLY A 379 3.18 1.83 -20.08
C GLY A 379 4.13 2.90 -19.53
N GLY A 380 3.75 3.60 -18.45
CA GLY A 380 4.60 4.55 -17.74
C GLY A 380 4.17 6.01 -17.91
N GLY A 381 4.57 6.85 -16.95
CA GLY A 381 4.20 8.27 -16.90
C GLY A 381 2.92 8.55 -16.10
N TYR A 382 2.51 9.82 -16.13
CA TYR A 382 1.45 10.33 -15.26
C TYR A 382 0.59 11.39 -15.94
N ILE A 383 -0.72 11.30 -15.76
CA ILE A 383 -1.66 12.38 -16.00
C ILE A 383 -1.74 13.25 -14.74
N ASN A 384 -1.60 14.56 -14.91
CA ASN A 384 -1.86 15.50 -13.83
C ASN A 384 -3.37 15.71 -13.69
N GLY A 385 -3.86 15.57 -12.47
CA GLY A 385 -5.22 15.99 -12.13
C GLY A 385 -5.31 16.37 -10.67
N THR A 386 -6.52 16.30 -10.12
CA THR A 386 -6.79 16.64 -8.73
C THR A 386 -7.71 15.62 -8.09
N ALA A 387 -7.56 15.47 -6.78
CA ALA A 387 -8.45 14.69 -5.93
C ALA A 387 -8.98 15.57 -4.78
N SER A 388 -10.27 15.44 -4.45
CA SER A 388 -10.90 16.05 -3.28
C SER A 388 -11.98 15.15 -2.71
N ASN A 389 -12.14 15.17 -1.40
CA ASN A 389 -13.29 14.56 -0.74
C ASN A 389 -14.05 15.62 0.06
N TYR A 390 -15.33 15.35 0.34
CA TYR A 390 -16.20 16.15 1.19
C TYR A 390 -17.06 15.21 2.04
N ILE A 391 -17.63 15.70 3.14
CA ILE A 391 -18.68 15.03 3.91
C ILE A 391 -19.85 16.02 4.00
N PHE A 392 -21.06 15.58 3.69
CA PHE A 392 -22.25 16.40 3.82
C PHE A 392 -23.45 15.59 4.32
N ASP A 393 -24.18 16.15 5.29
CA ASP A 393 -25.44 15.58 5.78
C ASP A 393 -26.62 16.18 5.02
N LYS A 394 -27.21 15.38 4.12
CA LYS A 394 -28.37 15.71 3.30
C LYS A 394 -29.68 15.71 4.09
N SER A 395 -29.73 15.18 5.31
CA SER A 395 -30.96 15.14 6.11
C SER A 395 -31.52 16.54 6.40
N VAL A 396 -30.67 17.58 6.39
CA VAL A 396 -31.11 18.97 6.57
C VAL A 396 -31.89 19.55 5.38
N GLN A 397 -31.85 18.89 4.21
CA GLN A 397 -32.51 19.36 2.99
C GLN A 397 -34.01 19.03 2.94
N GLY A 398 -34.56 18.34 3.95
CA GLY A 398 -36.01 18.21 4.19
C GLY A 398 -36.77 17.24 3.27
N ASN A 399 -36.13 16.70 2.23
CA ASN A 399 -36.58 15.49 1.56
C ASN A 399 -35.95 14.29 2.27
N GLU A 400 -36.69 13.20 2.50
CA GLU A 400 -36.12 11.91 2.94
C GLU A 400 -35.15 11.42 1.87
N PRO A 401 -33.84 11.71 1.97
CA PRO A 401 -32.92 11.32 0.91
C PRO A 401 -32.71 9.81 1.07
N VAL A 402 -32.53 9.09 -0.05
CA VAL A 402 -32.20 7.65 0.00
C VAL A 402 -30.90 7.42 0.78
N HIS A 403 -30.00 8.41 0.79
CA HIS A 403 -28.76 8.43 1.57
C HIS A 403 -28.66 9.73 2.38
N LYS A 404 -28.65 9.64 3.72
CA LYS A 404 -28.58 10.80 4.61
C LYS A 404 -27.22 11.50 4.59
N LEU A 405 -26.16 10.73 4.42
CA LEU A 405 -24.80 11.24 4.35
C LEU A 405 -24.26 11.02 2.94
N ASP A 406 -23.48 12.00 2.48
CA ASP A 406 -22.82 11.97 1.19
C ASP A 406 -21.34 12.31 1.36
N SER A 407 -20.49 11.51 0.72
CA SER A 407 -19.06 11.73 0.74
C SER A 407 -18.40 11.00 -0.42
N ASP A 408 -17.94 11.77 -1.39
CA ASP A 408 -17.28 11.23 -2.56
C ASP A 408 -15.84 11.69 -2.66
N LEU A 409 -14.92 10.75 -2.91
CA LEU A 409 -13.62 11.14 -3.44
C LEU A 409 -13.79 11.46 -4.92
N ASN A 410 -13.83 12.75 -5.24
CA ASN A 410 -13.89 13.27 -6.59
C ASN A 410 -12.48 13.36 -7.20
N MET A 411 -12.28 12.74 -8.35
CA MET A 411 -11.00 12.67 -9.07
C MET A 411 -11.17 13.15 -10.50
N LYS A 412 -10.41 14.18 -10.88
CA LYS A 412 -10.63 14.91 -12.14
C LYS A 412 -9.33 15.38 -12.77
N SER A 413 -9.29 15.47 -14.10
CA SER A 413 -8.20 16.10 -14.86
C SER A 413 -8.77 17.11 -15.85
N ASN A 414 -8.06 18.23 -16.04
CA ASN A 414 -8.41 19.23 -17.04
C ASN A 414 -7.89 18.88 -18.45
N GLN A 415 -7.14 17.79 -18.58
CA GLN A 415 -6.51 17.38 -19.84
C GLN A 415 -7.17 16.12 -20.42
N TYR A 416 -7.53 15.16 -19.57
CA TYR A 416 -7.98 13.83 -19.95
C TYR A 416 -9.27 13.45 -19.22
N ASP A 417 -10.08 12.63 -19.88
CA ASP A 417 -11.19 11.95 -19.22
C ASP A 417 -10.65 10.87 -18.28
N LEU A 418 -11.31 10.69 -17.13
CA LEU A 418 -11.01 9.65 -16.16
C LEU A 418 -12.19 8.70 -16.06
N PHE A 419 -11.97 7.43 -16.43
CA PHE A 419 -12.97 6.37 -16.42
C PHE A 419 -12.67 5.31 -15.37
N CYS A 420 -13.70 4.81 -14.69
CA CYS A 420 -13.57 3.80 -13.63
C CYS A 420 -12.85 2.54 -14.13
N HIS A 421 -13.16 2.07 -15.33
CA HIS A 421 -12.56 0.85 -15.88
C HIS A 421 -11.04 0.96 -16.10
N ASP A 422 -10.52 2.19 -16.27
CA ASP A 422 -9.10 2.45 -16.53
C ASP A 422 -8.28 2.66 -15.26
N TYR A 423 -8.91 3.06 -14.15
CA TYR A 423 -8.16 3.47 -12.95
C TYR A 423 -8.54 2.71 -11.68
N LEU A 424 -9.76 2.18 -11.56
CA LEU A 424 -10.22 1.52 -10.34
C LEU A 424 -9.26 0.42 -9.87
N PHE A 425 -8.65 -0.31 -10.81
CA PHE A 425 -7.76 -1.42 -10.52
C PHE A 425 -6.49 -1.03 -9.73
N TYR A 426 -6.14 0.26 -9.67
CA TYR A 426 -4.96 0.71 -8.92
C TYR A 426 -5.17 0.68 -7.41
N TRP A 427 -6.41 0.77 -6.91
CA TRP A 427 -6.73 0.91 -5.48
C TRP A 427 -7.58 -0.24 -4.96
N TYR A 428 -7.33 -0.62 -3.70
CA TYR A 428 -8.06 -1.70 -3.03
C TYR A 428 -8.87 -1.23 -1.83
N SER A 429 -8.67 0.02 -1.39
CA SER A 429 -9.31 0.56 -0.19
C SER A 429 -9.47 2.07 -0.29
N SER A 430 -10.67 2.56 0.01
CA SER A 430 -11.06 3.97 0.14
C SER A 430 -11.84 4.09 1.45
N ILE A 431 -11.31 4.81 2.45
CA ILE A 431 -11.85 4.84 3.81
C ILE A 431 -11.91 6.26 4.35
N VAL A 432 -13.04 6.63 4.95
CA VAL A 432 -13.17 7.76 5.88
C VAL A 432 -13.31 7.22 7.29
N ALA A 433 -12.54 7.77 8.23
CA ALA A 433 -12.68 7.41 9.62
C ALA A 433 -12.50 8.57 10.59
N GLY A 434 -13.23 8.52 11.70
CA GLY A 434 -13.19 9.51 12.76
C GLY A 434 -14.19 9.21 13.86
N ARG A 435 -14.16 10.00 14.92
CA ARG A 435 -15.10 9.82 16.04
C ARG A 435 -16.51 10.25 15.61
N GLY A 436 -17.50 9.38 15.75
CA GLY A 436 -18.92 9.73 15.63
C GLY A 436 -19.59 9.96 16.98
N GLU A 437 -20.84 10.42 16.96
CA GLU A 437 -21.62 10.71 18.17
C GLU A 437 -21.83 9.46 19.05
N PHE A 438 -22.12 8.32 18.44
CA PHE A 438 -22.40 7.06 19.13
C PHE A 438 -21.24 6.07 19.14
N ALA A 439 -20.49 5.99 18.03
CA ALA A 439 -19.36 5.11 17.83
C ALA A 439 -18.36 5.75 16.86
N ASP A 440 -17.16 5.19 16.73
CA ASP A 440 -16.25 5.58 15.67
C ASP A 440 -16.88 5.27 14.31
N ILE A 441 -16.85 6.25 13.40
CA ILE A 441 -17.26 6.10 12.01
C ILE A 441 -16.06 5.53 11.27
N ILE A 442 -16.26 4.39 10.59
CA ILE A 442 -15.31 3.79 9.67
C ILE A 442 -16.09 3.40 8.43
N SER A 443 -16.18 4.33 7.50
CA SER A 443 -16.90 4.15 6.24
C SER A 443 -15.91 3.76 5.14
N SER A 444 -16.33 2.85 4.27
CA SER A 444 -15.56 2.45 3.10
C SER A 444 -16.41 2.56 1.84
N SER A 445 -15.73 2.65 0.70
CA SER A 445 -16.38 2.66 -0.60
C SER A 445 -16.75 1.25 -1.09
N MET A 446 -16.96 0.24 -0.23
CA MET A 446 -17.19 -1.12 -0.74
C MET A 446 -18.45 -1.20 -1.60
N ASP A 447 -18.36 -1.85 -2.75
CA ASP A 447 -19.49 -2.04 -3.64
C ASP A 447 -20.51 -3.03 -3.03
N PHE A 448 -21.80 -2.75 -3.28
CA PHE A 448 -22.92 -3.50 -2.73
C PHE A 448 -22.96 -4.96 -3.18
N ASP A 449 -22.31 -5.27 -4.31
CA ASP A 449 -22.24 -6.62 -4.86
C ASP A 449 -21.19 -7.51 -4.18
N GLY A 450 -20.31 -6.92 -3.36
CA GLY A 450 -19.20 -7.62 -2.68
C GLY A 450 -18.13 -8.18 -3.63
N VAL A 451 -18.18 -7.81 -4.92
CA VAL A 451 -17.26 -8.28 -5.98
C VAL A 451 -16.21 -7.21 -6.27
N THR A 452 -16.59 -5.92 -6.34
CA THR A 452 -15.63 -4.82 -6.54
C THR A 452 -15.23 -4.17 -5.20
N PRO A 453 -13.93 -3.90 -4.98
CA PRO A 453 -13.46 -3.41 -3.68
C PRO A 453 -13.86 -1.96 -3.40
N ILE A 454 -14.17 -1.18 -4.45
CA ILE A 454 -14.50 0.25 -4.39
C ILE A 454 -15.61 0.54 -5.41
N HIS A 455 -16.74 1.07 -4.95
CA HIS A 455 -17.85 1.59 -5.75
C HIS A 455 -17.39 2.86 -6.47
N CYS A 456 -17.22 2.75 -7.78
CA CYS A 456 -16.78 3.83 -8.65
C CYS A 456 -17.89 4.21 -9.64
N ALA A 457 -18.08 5.51 -9.81
CA ALA A 457 -18.98 6.05 -10.83
C ALA A 457 -18.33 7.22 -11.57
N GLU A 458 -18.90 7.53 -12.73
CA GLU A 458 -18.39 8.52 -13.68
C GLU A 458 -19.43 9.60 -13.88
N TRP A 459 -18.99 10.85 -14.01
CA TRP A 459 -19.88 11.98 -14.23
C TRP A 459 -19.25 13.01 -15.17
N PRO A 460 -20.03 13.63 -16.08
CA PRO A 460 -19.52 14.71 -16.91
C PRO A 460 -19.32 15.99 -16.10
N ASP A 461 -18.13 16.57 -16.19
CA ASP A 461 -17.83 17.93 -15.73
C ASP A 461 -18.16 18.93 -16.86
N ASP A 462 -19.24 19.68 -16.69
CA ASP A 462 -19.66 20.70 -17.66
C ASP A 462 -18.67 21.87 -17.79
N TYR A 463 -17.87 22.15 -16.78
CA TYR A 463 -16.92 23.25 -16.80
C TYR A 463 -15.66 22.89 -17.61
N TRP A 464 -15.13 21.68 -17.40
CA TRP A 464 -13.96 21.19 -18.13
C TRP A 464 -14.30 20.47 -19.44
N GLN A 465 -15.58 20.13 -19.66
CA GLN A 465 -16.03 19.31 -20.79
C GLN A 465 -15.26 17.98 -20.82
N ARG A 466 -15.20 17.33 -19.66
CA ARG A 466 -14.45 16.08 -19.40
C ARG A 466 -15.26 15.15 -18.52
N THR A 467 -15.00 13.86 -18.59
CA THR A 467 -15.52 12.90 -17.61
C THR A 467 -14.59 12.82 -16.41
N PHE A 468 -15.15 12.96 -15.21
CA PHE A 468 -14.45 12.67 -13.97
C PHE A 468 -15.00 11.40 -13.33
N MET A 469 -14.21 10.80 -12.45
CA MET A 469 -14.62 9.63 -11.68
C MET A 469 -14.71 9.99 -10.20
N PHE A 470 -15.55 9.27 -9.48
CA PHE A 470 -15.64 9.39 -8.03
C PHE A 470 -15.82 8.05 -7.35
N TYR A 471 -15.37 7.98 -6.09
CA TYR A 471 -15.60 6.83 -5.22
C TYR A 471 -16.60 7.21 -4.13
N ASN A 472 -17.76 6.59 -4.16
CA ASN A 472 -18.83 6.81 -3.19
C ASN A 472 -18.49 6.10 -1.88
N LEU A 473 -18.73 6.74 -0.74
CA LEU A 473 -18.58 6.11 0.58
C LEU A 473 -19.94 5.72 1.13
N GLU A 474 -20.00 4.55 1.75
CA GLU A 474 -21.25 4.03 2.30
C GLU A 474 -21.35 4.29 3.80
N TYR A 475 -22.51 4.81 4.22
CA TYR A 475 -22.80 5.17 5.61
C TYR A 475 -24.05 4.47 6.12
N THR A 476 -24.09 4.25 7.42
CA THR A 476 -25.24 3.71 8.14
C THR A 476 -26.04 4.84 8.79
N ASP A 477 -27.27 4.53 9.19
CA ASP A 477 -28.12 5.46 9.97
C ASP A 477 -27.52 5.85 11.35
N TYR A 478 -26.48 5.13 11.82
CA TYR A 478 -25.82 5.39 13.09
C TYR A 478 -24.56 6.26 12.95
N ASP A 479 -24.12 6.51 11.71
CA ASP A 479 -22.99 7.39 11.44
C ASP A 479 -23.46 8.84 11.57
N ILE A 480 -23.08 9.47 12.69
CA ILE A 480 -23.39 10.88 12.96
C ILE A 480 -22.09 11.63 13.20
N PHE A 481 -21.77 12.53 12.26
CA PHE A 481 -20.58 13.36 12.30
C PHE A 481 -20.70 14.47 13.36
N ILE A 482 -19.61 14.71 14.07
CA ILE A 482 -19.51 15.70 15.15
C ILE A 482 -18.91 17.00 14.59
N PRO A 483 -19.61 18.13 14.68
CA PRO A 483 -19.06 19.42 14.28
C PRO A 483 -17.75 19.76 15.01
N GLY A 484 -16.73 20.15 14.25
CA GLY A 484 -15.37 20.44 14.72
C GLY A 484 -14.46 19.23 14.84
N GLU A 485 -14.97 18.01 14.71
CA GLU A 485 -14.13 16.80 14.67
C GLU A 485 -13.37 16.70 13.34
N VAL A 486 -12.22 16.02 13.40
CA VAL A 486 -11.32 15.84 12.26
C VAL A 486 -11.37 14.38 11.80
N TYR A 487 -11.87 14.16 10.59
CA TYR A 487 -12.01 12.87 9.95
C TYR A 487 -10.87 12.63 8.97
N SER A 488 -10.24 11.47 9.02
CA SER A 488 -9.15 11.09 8.12
C SER A 488 -9.70 10.33 6.92
N TYR A 489 -9.33 10.74 5.71
CA TYR A 489 -9.59 10.00 4.48
C TYR A 489 -8.29 9.39 3.97
N VAL A 490 -8.33 8.11 3.61
CA VAL A 490 -7.20 7.37 3.06
C VAL A 490 -7.65 6.51 1.86
N LEU A 491 -7.00 6.71 0.72
CA LEU A 491 -7.14 5.87 -0.47
C LEU A 491 -5.84 5.10 -0.71
N LYS A 492 -5.90 3.77 -0.68
CA LYS A 492 -4.72 2.90 -0.72
C LYS A 492 -4.57 2.16 -2.04
N PRO A 493 -3.42 2.29 -2.70
CA PRO A 493 -3.12 1.53 -3.90
C PRO A 493 -2.87 0.07 -3.56
N HIS A 494 -3.15 -0.85 -4.49
CA HIS A 494 -2.69 -2.22 -4.34
C HIS A 494 -1.16 -2.25 -4.17
N PRO A 495 -0.60 -3.14 -3.33
CA PRO A 495 0.84 -3.20 -3.09
C PRO A 495 1.68 -3.29 -4.37
N GLN A 496 1.21 -3.99 -5.41
CA GLN A 496 1.94 -4.10 -6.67
C GLN A 496 2.06 -2.78 -7.47
N PHE A 497 1.27 -1.75 -7.12
CA PHE A 497 1.29 -0.43 -7.75
C PHE A 497 1.84 0.66 -6.83
N ALA A 498 2.22 0.33 -5.59
CA ALA A 498 2.69 1.31 -4.62
C ALA A 498 4.04 1.96 -5.01
N ASP A 499 4.73 1.41 -6.02
CA ASP A 499 5.93 1.97 -6.66
C ASP A 499 5.64 3.11 -7.66
N ARG A 500 4.37 3.36 -7.98
CA ARG A 500 3.94 4.38 -8.94
C ARG A 500 2.62 5.06 -8.61
N VAL A 501 1.92 4.67 -7.54
CA VAL A 501 0.64 5.27 -7.14
C VAL A 501 0.72 5.77 -5.71
N GLU A 502 0.38 7.04 -5.48
CA GLU A 502 0.31 7.64 -4.15
C GLU A 502 -0.81 7.01 -3.32
N GLU A 503 -0.55 6.76 -2.03
CA GLU A 503 -1.62 6.63 -1.05
C GLU A 503 -2.13 8.03 -0.72
N PHE A 504 -3.31 8.40 -1.25
CA PHE A 504 -3.91 9.72 -1.05
C PHE A 504 -4.45 9.84 0.37
N LYS A 505 -4.07 10.92 1.06
CA LYS A 505 -4.35 11.16 2.47
C LYS A 505 -4.78 12.61 2.67
N ILE A 506 -5.90 12.82 3.36
CA ILE A 506 -6.34 14.14 3.81
C ILE A 506 -7.02 14.05 5.18
N ASN A 507 -7.14 15.18 5.87
CA ASN A 507 -8.04 15.33 7.01
C ASN A 507 -9.10 16.38 6.70
N MET A 508 -10.35 16.07 7.08
CA MET A 508 -11.53 16.90 6.90
C MET A 508 -12.06 17.34 8.26
N ILE A 509 -12.20 18.65 8.44
CA ILE A 509 -12.83 19.30 9.59
C ILE A 509 -14.31 19.45 9.25
N TYR A 510 -15.14 18.64 9.89
CA TYR A 510 -16.58 18.66 9.64
C TYR A 510 -17.24 19.84 10.35
N HIS A 511 -18.21 20.45 9.69
CA HIS A 511 -19.07 21.48 10.23
C HIS A 511 -20.53 21.08 10.04
N ALA A 512 -21.40 21.51 10.95
CA ALA A 512 -22.83 21.29 10.77
C ALA A 512 -23.33 22.03 9.52
N PRO A 513 -24.22 21.43 8.71
CA PRO A 513 -24.83 22.10 7.58
C PRO A 513 -25.47 23.42 7.98
N ALA A 514 -25.19 24.47 7.21
CA ALA A 514 -25.89 25.73 7.38
C ALA A 514 -27.34 25.52 6.91
N LEU A 515 -28.30 25.63 7.83
CA LEU A 515 -29.71 25.71 7.45
C LEU A 515 -29.84 26.93 6.53
N THR A 516 -30.05 26.68 5.24
CA THR A 516 -30.43 27.72 4.30
C THR A 516 -31.70 28.35 4.85
N LYS A 517 -31.59 29.59 5.34
CA LYS A 517 -32.77 30.43 5.54
C LYS A 517 -33.41 30.50 4.16
N THR A 518 -34.54 29.81 4.02
CA THR A 518 -35.48 29.95 2.93
C THR A 518 -35.55 31.42 2.54
N GLN A 519 -35.12 31.74 1.31
CA GLN A 519 -35.52 32.96 0.63
C GLN A 519 -36.95 32.80 0.11
#